data_AF-A0A0L6V049-F1
#
_entry.id   AF-A0A0L6V049-F1
#
_cell.length_a   1.000
_cell.length_b   1.000
_cell.length_c   1.000
_cell.angle_alpha   90.00
_cell.angle_beta   90.00
_cell.angle_gamma   90.00
#
_symmetry.space_group_name_H-M   'P 1'
#
loop_
_entity.id
_entity.type
_entity.pdbx_description
1 polymer ?
#
loop_
_entity_poly.entity_id
_entity_poly.type
_entity_poly.pdbx_seq_one_letter_code
_entity_poly.pdbx_strand_id
1 'polypeptide(L)'
;MAALGIDLFQHDREAPNHTVDGNNNTQVTTDQVEVPQTITCSTTFRLFYPKQKSKKSVWKSIMSQKAFKIIFKPGTTTFSDFQQLVASKCDGEFTSAGRLILDAIETGTPPIDWSVYLLRSPSRPEFTKAANYLLCDVASFDKWIDSATSLGKDN
;
A
#
# COMPACT_ATOMS: atom_id res chain seq x y z
N MET A 1 9.95 -3.71 9.26
CA MET A 1 8.61 -4.31 8.99
C MET A 1 7.73 -3.24 8.37
N ALA A 2 7.13 -3.52 7.21
CA ALA A 2 6.24 -2.59 6.52
C ALA A 2 4.77 -2.98 6.75
N ALA A 3 3.85 -2.05 6.54
CA ALA A 3 2.42 -2.32 6.68
C ALA A 3 1.60 -1.54 5.64
N LEU A 4 0.48 -2.14 5.24
CA LEU A 4 -0.43 -1.65 4.20
C LEU A 4 -1.86 -1.60 4.76
N GLY A 5 -2.52 -0.46 4.62
CA GLY A 5 -3.95 -0.26 4.78
C GLY A 5 -4.58 0.02 3.41
N ILE A 6 -5.66 -0.68 3.09
CA ILE A 6 -6.41 -0.46 1.84
C ILE A 6 -7.75 0.14 2.23
N ASP A 7 -8.04 1.33 1.70
CA ASP A 7 -9.35 1.96 1.79
C ASP A 7 -9.94 2.07 0.39
N LEU A 8 -11.16 1.55 0.21
CA LEU A 8 -11.78 1.42 -1.11
C LEU A 8 -12.68 2.60 -1.47
N PHE A 9 -12.78 3.63 -0.61
CA PHE A 9 -13.64 4.80 -0.84
C PHE A 9 -13.04 6.06 -0.19
N GLN A 10 -12.78 7.09 -1.01
CA GLN A 10 -12.26 8.37 -0.51
C GLN A 10 -13.22 9.07 0.46
N HIS A 11 -12.63 9.66 1.51
CA HIS A 11 -13.21 10.76 2.25
C HIS A 11 -12.56 12.05 1.75
N ASP A 12 -13.36 13.04 1.34
CA ASP A 12 -12.88 14.38 0.91
C ASP A 12 -11.79 14.92 1.84
N ARG A 13 -10.55 15.02 1.35
CA ARG A 13 -9.45 15.72 2.02
C ARG A 13 -8.60 16.48 1.01
N GLU A 14 -8.35 17.75 1.34
CA GLU A 14 -7.55 18.67 0.55
C GLU A 14 -6.10 18.17 0.37
N ALA A 15 -5.59 18.32 -0.86
CA ALA A 15 -4.28 17.84 -1.29
C ALA A 15 -3.12 18.63 -0.63
N PRO A 16 -2.04 17.98 -0.16
CA PRO A 16 -0.83 18.68 0.26
C PRO A 16 0.05 19.00 -0.94
N ASN A 17 0.37 20.29 -1.11
CA ASN A 17 1.35 20.79 -2.07
C ASN A 17 2.76 20.27 -1.73
N HIS A 18 3.47 19.72 -2.72
CA HIS A 18 4.88 19.32 -2.57
C HIS A 18 5.77 20.15 -3.49
N THR A 19 6.67 20.92 -2.87
CA THR A 19 7.84 21.53 -3.53
C THR A 19 8.95 20.50 -3.60
N VAL A 20 9.51 20.31 -4.80
CA VAL A 20 10.67 19.46 -5.08
C VAL A 20 11.94 20.24 -4.76
N ASP A 21 12.88 19.60 -4.06
CA ASP A 21 14.28 19.96 -4.21
C ASP A 21 15.14 18.70 -4.28
N GLY A 22 15.96 18.65 -5.32
CA GLY A 22 16.76 17.48 -5.69
C GLY A 22 18.16 17.54 -5.11
N ASN A 23 18.75 16.38 -4.84
CA ASN A 23 20.19 16.25 -5.04
C ASN A 23 20.61 14.79 -5.26
N ASN A 24 21.47 14.61 -6.26
CA ASN A 24 21.99 13.33 -6.73
C ASN A 24 23.31 13.03 -6.02
N ASN A 25 23.57 11.77 -5.68
CA ASN A 25 24.93 11.22 -5.71
C ASN A 25 24.92 9.69 -5.81
N THR A 26 25.51 9.20 -6.91
CA THR A 26 26.01 7.84 -7.20
C THR A 26 27.25 7.58 -6.30
N GLN A 27 27.75 6.39 -5.95
CA GLN A 27 27.77 5.02 -6.47
C GLN A 27 28.54 4.18 -5.42
N VAL A 28 28.22 2.91 -5.17
CA VAL A 28 29.22 1.82 -4.99
C VAL A 28 28.55 0.47 -5.30
N THR A 29 29.14 -0.28 -6.23
CA THR A 29 28.80 -1.67 -6.58
C THR A 29 29.65 -2.62 -5.72
N THR A 30 29.00 -3.58 -5.07
CA THR A 30 29.68 -4.75 -4.50
C THR A 30 28.86 -5.98 -4.86
N ASP A 31 29.44 -6.86 -5.67
CA ASP A 31 28.93 -8.22 -5.93
C ASP A 31 28.82 -8.97 -4.59
N GLN A 32 27.59 -9.13 -4.12
CA GLN A 32 27.26 -10.04 -3.03
C GLN A 32 26.22 -11.03 -3.56
N VAL A 33 26.44 -12.31 -3.28
CA VAL A 33 25.49 -13.39 -3.54
C VAL A 33 24.14 -12.98 -2.95
N GLU A 34 23.24 -12.57 -3.82
CA GLU A 34 22.01 -11.86 -3.46
C GLU A 34 21.05 -12.86 -2.82
N VAL A 35 21.04 -12.93 -1.49
CA VAL A 35 19.91 -13.52 -0.77
C VAL A 35 18.69 -12.73 -1.24
N PRO A 36 17.65 -13.36 -1.80
CA PRO A 36 16.51 -12.62 -2.34
C PRO A 36 15.89 -11.78 -1.22
N GLN A 37 16.17 -10.48 -1.22
CA GLN A 37 15.60 -9.57 -0.25
C GLN A 37 14.09 -9.60 -0.49
N THR A 38 13.31 -10.00 0.51
CA THR A 38 11.85 -10.06 0.42
C THR A 38 11.27 -9.05 1.39
N ILE A 39 10.27 -8.31 0.94
CA ILE A 39 9.50 -7.41 1.79
C ILE A 39 8.29 -8.18 2.29
N THR A 40 8.12 -8.21 3.61
CA THR A 40 6.90 -8.69 4.26
C THR A 40 6.10 -7.51 4.80
N CYS A 41 4.92 -7.30 4.23
CA CYS A 41 3.95 -6.30 4.65
C CYS A 41 2.84 -6.93 5.49
N SER A 42 2.65 -6.41 6.70
CA SER A 42 1.45 -6.70 7.48
C SER A 42 0.29 -5.86 6.94
N THR A 43 -0.75 -6.52 6.44
CA THR A 43 -1.85 -5.89 5.72
C THR A 43 -3.16 -6.07 6.46
N THR A 44 -3.97 -5.02 6.46
CA THR A 44 -5.39 -5.06 6.82
C THR A 44 -6.17 -4.30 5.76
N PHE A 45 -7.39 -4.73 5.46
CA PHE A 45 -8.27 -3.97 4.56
C PHE A 45 -9.49 -3.45 5.31
N ARG A 46 -10.05 -2.34 4.81
CA ARG A 46 -11.37 -1.85 5.20
C ARG A 46 -12.17 -1.54 3.93
N LEU A 47 -13.21 -2.33 3.68
CA LEU A 47 -14.17 -2.12 2.60
C LEU A 47 -15.35 -1.34 3.13
N PHE A 48 -15.69 -0.21 2.52
CA PHE A 48 -16.94 0.48 2.78
C PHE A 48 -18.01 0.07 1.77
N TYR A 49 -19.28 0.05 2.16
CA TYR A 49 -20.38 -0.17 1.24
C TYR A 49 -21.62 0.61 1.69
N PRO A 50 -22.39 1.17 0.76
CA PRO A 50 -23.64 1.82 1.09
C PRO A 50 -24.67 0.76 1.51
N LYS A 51 -25.16 0.84 2.74
CA LYS A 51 -26.32 0.07 3.17
C LYS A 51 -27.54 0.97 3.17
N GLN A 52 -28.46 0.71 2.25
CA GLN A 52 -29.75 1.38 2.24
C GLN A 52 -30.56 0.93 3.48
N LYS A 53 -30.87 1.87 4.37
CA LYS A 53 -31.81 1.67 5.47
C LYS A 53 -32.76 2.85 5.46
N SER A 54 -33.99 2.65 4.98
CA SER A 54 -34.98 3.71 4.77
C SER A 54 -34.43 4.85 3.88
N LYS A 55 -35.04 6.04 3.86
CA LYS A 55 -34.74 7.19 2.97
C LYS A 55 -33.30 7.78 3.09
N LYS A 56 -32.34 7.10 3.73
CA LYS A 56 -30.94 7.53 3.88
C LYS A 56 -29.98 6.37 3.59
N SER A 57 -28.89 6.67 2.89
CA SER A 57 -27.77 5.73 2.73
C SER A 57 -26.89 5.78 3.97
N VAL A 58 -26.68 4.65 4.63
CA VAL A 58 -25.75 4.52 5.75
C VAL A 58 -24.55 3.71 5.26
N TRP A 59 -23.37 4.32 5.23
CA TRP A 59 -22.14 3.62 4.91
C TRP A 59 -21.78 2.64 6.03
N LYS A 60 -21.48 1.41 5.67
CA LYS A 60 -20.96 0.38 6.57
C LYS A 60 -19.55 0.00 6.15
N SER A 61 -18.72 -0.37 7.11
CA SER A 61 -17.41 -0.96 6.83
C SER A 61 -17.36 -2.45 7.18
N ILE A 62 -16.62 -3.20 6.38
CA ILE A 62 -16.11 -4.55 6.66
C ILE A 62 -14.61 -4.42 6.77
N MET A 63 -14.03 -4.97 7.83
CA MET A 63 -12.58 -5.02 8.00
C MET A 63 -12.10 -6.46 7.90
N SER A 64 -10.86 -6.66 7.46
CA SER A 64 -10.17 -7.94 7.68
C SER A 64 -10.20 -8.29 9.16
N GLN A 65 -10.59 -9.53 9.50
CA GLN A 65 -10.69 -9.96 10.90
C GLN A 65 -9.32 -9.97 11.61
N LYS A 66 -8.26 -10.24 10.86
CA LYS A 66 -6.87 -10.24 11.33
C LYS A 66 -5.97 -9.61 10.28
N ALA A 67 -4.81 -9.12 10.72
CA ALA A 67 -3.77 -8.72 9.79
C ALA A 67 -3.18 -9.96 9.12
N PHE A 68 -2.98 -9.91 7.82
CA PHE A 68 -2.38 -10.97 7.01
C PHE A 68 -1.12 -10.46 6.32
N LYS A 69 -0.28 -11.38 5.83
CA LYS A 69 1.02 -11.03 5.25
C LYS A 69 0.96 -11.02 3.74
N ILE A 70 1.49 -9.95 3.16
CA ILE A 70 1.81 -9.85 1.74
C ILE A 70 3.33 -9.91 1.64
N ILE A 71 3.84 -10.86 0.85
CA ILE A 71 5.27 -11.10 0.70
C ILE A 71 5.59 -10.98 -0.79
N PHE A 72 6.55 -10.14 -1.12
CA PHE A 72 6.96 -9.91 -2.50
C PHE A 72 8.43 -9.49 -2.56
N LYS A 73 8.99 -9.45 -3.77
CA LYS A 73 10.40 -9.16 -4.01
C LYS A 73 10.56 -7.74 -4.56
N PRO A 74 11.22 -6.81 -3.84
CA PRO A 74 11.64 -5.52 -4.41
C PRO A 74 12.42 -5.73 -5.72
N GLY A 75 12.31 -4.76 -6.64
CA GLY A 75 13.00 -4.77 -7.93
C GLY A 75 12.41 -5.70 -9.00
N THR A 76 11.58 -6.68 -8.63
CA THR A 76 10.92 -7.60 -9.58
C THR A 76 9.39 -7.50 -9.57
N THR A 77 8.82 -6.99 -8.48
CA THR A 77 7.37 -6.80 -8.35
C THR A 77 7.01 -5.40 -8.82
N THR A 78 6.25 -5.27 -9.91
CA THR A 78 5.73 -3.97 -10.35
C THR A 78 4.58 -3.52 -9.46
N PHE A 79 4.16 -2.25 -9.57
CA PHE A 79 2.99 -1.77 -8.84
C PHE A 79 1.72 -2.54 -9.21
N SER A 80 1.55 -2.91 -10.48
CA SER A 80 0.41 -3.72 -10.93
C SER A 80 0.46 -5.13 -10.35
N ASP A 81 1.63 -5.78 -10.36
CA ASP A 81 1.80 -7.11 -9.73
C ASP A 81 1.49 -7.06 -8.24
N PHE A 82 1.91 -5.98 -7.57
CA PHE A 82 1.59 -5.75 -6.17
C PHE A 82 0.08 -5.62 -5.94
N GLN A 83 -0.62 -4.81 -6.73
CA GLN A 83 -2.07 -4.66 -6.63
C GLN A 83 -2.81 -5.98 -6.88
N GLN A 84 -2.40 -6.77 -7.87
CA GLN A 84 -2.96 -8.10 -8.14
C GLN A 84 -2.70 -9.07 -6.97
N LEU A 85 -1.48 -9.06 -6.42
CA LEU A 85 -1.12 -9.86 -5.27
C LEU A 85 -2.00 -9.51 -4.05
N VAL A 86 -2.22 -8.22 -3.81
CA VAL A 86 -3.08 -7.75 -2.74
C VAL A 86 -4.52 -8.22 -2.96
N ALA A 87 -5.07 -8.06 -4.17
CA ALA A 87 -6.40 -8.52 -4.51
C ALA A 87 -6.57 -10.02 -4.25
N SER A 88 -5.62 -10.84 -4.72
CA SER A 88 -5.60 -12.28 -4.50
C SER A 88 -5.59 -12.65 -3.01
N LYS A 89 -4.79 -11.96 -2.20
CA LYS A 89 -4.75 -12.18 -0.75
C LYS A 89 -6.03 -11.76 -0.06
N CYS A 90 -6.63 -10.64 -0.44
CA CYS A 90 -7.91 -10.20 0.09
C CYS A 90 -9.03 -11.19 -0.25
N ASP A 91 -9.05 -11.79 -1.44
CA ASP A 91 -10.08 -12.78 -1.82
C ASP A 91 -10.06 -14.03 -0.95
N GLY A 92 -8.85 -14.47 -0.56
CA GLY A 92 -8.68 -15.57 0.39
C GLY A 92 -9.19 -15.27 1.80
N GLU A 93 -9.16 -14.01 2.23
CA GLU A 93 -9.65 -13.57 3.53
C GLU A 93 -11.16 -13.22 3.51
N PHE A 94 -11.66 -12.72 2.38
CA PHE A 94 -13.06 -12.38 2.18
C PHE A 94 -13.47 -12.66 0.73
N THR A 95 -14.33 -13.65 0.55
CA THR A 95 -14.80 -14.08 -0.76
C THR A 95 -15.34 -12.89 -1.57
N SER A 96 -14.86 -12.74 -2.80
CA SER A 96 -15.18 -11.65 -3.74
C SER A 96 -14.44 -10.33 -3.49
N ALA A 97 -13.67 -10.17 -2.40
CA ALA A 97 -12.91 -8.94 -2.18
C ALA A 97 -11.86 -8.73 -3.28
N GLY A 98 -11.20 -9.79 -3.75
CA GLY A 98 -10.22 -9.66 -4.82
C GLY A 98 -10.87 -9.18 -6.11
N ARG A 99 -12.04 -9.73 -6.45
CA ARG A 99 -12.80 -9.27 -7.61
C ARG A 99 -13.20 -7.80 -7.50
N LEU A 100 -13.70 -7.36 -6.35
CA LEU A 100 -14.07 -5.95 -6.13
C LEU A 100 -12.86 -5.00 -6.29
N ILE A 101 -11.68 -5.42 -5.80
CA ILE A 101 -10.45 -4.63 -5.93
C ILE A 101 -10.04 -4.55 -7.41
N LEU A 102 -10.03 -5.69 -8.13
CA LEU A 102 -9.65 -5.72 -9.54
C LEU A 102 -10.62 -4.92 -10.42
N ASP A 103 -11.93 -5.07 -10.20
CA ASP A 103 -12.95 -4.30 -10.92
C ASP A 103 -12.76 -2.78 -10.68
N ALA A 104 -12.45 -2.37 -9.45
CA ALA A 104 -12.19 -0.98 -9.10
C ALA A 104 -10.88 -0.43 -9.71
N ILE A 105 -9.84 -1.27 -9.84
CA ILE A 105 -8.61 -0.90 -10.56
C ILE A 105 -8.90 -0.73 -12.06
N GLU A 106 -9.61 -1.68 -12.67
CA GLU A 106 -9.91 -1.68 -14.10
C GLU A 106 -10.80 -0.50 -14.52
N THR A 107 -11.84 -0.24 -13.73
CA THR A 107 -12.82 0.82 -14.02
C THR A 107 -12.42 2.18 -13.45
N GLY A 108 -11.42 2.23 -12.57
CA GLY A 108 -11.08 3.39 -11.75
C GLY A 108 -12.16 3.79 -10.74
N THR A 109 -13.22 2.98 -10.58
CA THR A 109 -14.40 3.31 -9.76
C THR A 109 -14.89 2.09 -8.96
N PRO A 110 -15.07 2.21 -7.64
CA PRO A 110 -14.70 3.35 -6.80
C PRO A 110 -13.17 3.53 -6.72
N PRO A 111 -12.67 4.75 -6.47
CA PRO A 111 -11.24 4.98 -6.28
C PRO A 111 -10.72 4.20 -5.05
N ILE A 112 -9.52 3.65 -5.17
CA ILE A 112 -8.85 2.89 -4.10
C ILE A 112 -7.69 3.71 -3.55
N ASP A 113 -7.71 3.99 -2.25
CA ASP A 113 -6.61 4.59 -1.51
C ASP A 113 -5.73 3.47 -0.91
N TRP A 114 -4.53 3.34 -1.46
CA TRP A 114 -3.51 2.38 -1.03
C TRP A 114 -2.58 3.04 0.01
N SER A 115 -2.93 3.00 1.29
CA SER A 115 -2.15 3.62 2.37
C SER A 115 -1.04 2.71 2.88
N VAL A 116 0.19 3.21 3.00
CA VAL A 116 1.34 2.46 3.52
C VAL A 116 2.06 3.19 4.64
N TYR A 117 2.73 2.40 5.50
CA TYR A 117 3.64 2.93 6.51
C TYR A 117 4.78 1.95 6.82
N LEU A 118 5.89 2.48 7.34
CA LEU A 118 7.07 1.75 7.77
C LEU A 118 7.17 1.78 9.29
N LEU A 119 7.13 0.62 9.94
CA LEU A 119 7.29 0.54 11.40
C LEU A 119 8.72 0.86 11.80
N ARG A 120 8.87 1.63 12.89
CA ARG A 120 10.15 1.96 13.53
C ARG A 120 11.16 2.63 12.59
N SER A 121 10.70 3.58 11.79
CA SER A 121 11.54 4.36 10.85
C SER A 121 11.57 5.86 11.23
N PRO A 122 12.20 6.23 12.35
CA PRO A 122 12.23 7.63 12.80
C PRO A 122 12.93 8.57 11.79
N SER A 123 13.82 8.04 10.95
CA SER A 123 14.49 8.77 9.86
C SER A 123 13.61 9.03 8.63
N ARG A 124 12.38 8.48 8.59
CA ARG A 124 11.46 8.60 7.45
C ARG A 124 10.05 9.04 7.92
N PRO A 125 9.89 10.30 8.35
CA PRO A 125 8.64 10.79 8.91
C PRO A 125 7.44 10.69 7.95
N GLU A 126 7.68 10.70 6.64
CA GLU A 126 6.66 10.56 5.61
C GLU A 126 6.01 9.17 5.56
N PHE A 127 6.69 8.13 6.07
CA PHE A 127 6.16 6.77 6.12
C PHE A 127 5.66 6.38 7.51
N THR A 128 5.30 7.36 8.35
CA THR A 128 4.63 7.09 9.61
C THR A 128 3.14 6.77 9.38
N LYS A 129 2.53 6.02 10.31
CA LYS A 129 1.10 5.72 10.24
C LYS A 129 0.22 6.99 10.23
N ALA A 130 0.69 8.06 10.87
CA ALA A 130 -0.02 9.34 10.91
C ALA A 130 0.08 10.12 9.60
N ALA A 131 1.16 9.95 8.85
CA ALA A 131 1.36 10.61 7.55
C ALA A 131 0.42 10.08 6.46
N ASN A 132 -0.09 8.84 6.62
CA ASN A 132 -1.05 8.22 5.69
C ASN A 132 -0.58 8.27 4.22
N TYR A 133 0.66 7.86 3.97
CA TYR A 133 1.26 7.90 2.64
C TYR A 133 0.48 7.03 1.65
N LEU A 134 0.07 7.60 0.52
CA LEU A 134 -0.73 6.91 -0.49
C LEU A 134 0.12 6.45 -1.67
N LEU A 135 -0.14 5.23 -2.14
CA LEU A 135 0.38 4.69 -3.39
C LEU A 135 -0.62 5.01 -4.51
N CYS A 136 -0.49 6.19 -5.10
CA CYS A 136 -1.36 6.65 -6.19
C CYS A 136 -0.81 6.31 -7.58
N ASP A 137 0.48 6.01 -7.69
CA ASP A 137 1.18 5.76 -8.94
C ASP A 137 2.44 4.89 -8.74
N VAL A 138 3.14 4.59 -9.84
CA VAL A 138 4.38 3.80 -9.81
C VAL A 138 5.48 4.52 -9.02
N ALA A 139 5.58 5.84 -9.11
CA ALA A 139 6.65 6.60 -8.45
C ALA A 139 6.53 6.59 -6.92
N SER A 140 5.30 6.73 -6.40
CA SER A 140 5.01 6.63 -4.96
C SER A 140 5.23 5.21 -4.44
N PHE A 141 4.89 4.19 -5.23
CA PHE A 141 5.23 2.80 -4.93
C PHE A 141 6.74 2.58 -4.87
N ASP A 142 7.48 2.96 -5.90
CA ASP A 142 8.94 2.77 -5.96
C ASP A 142 9.64 3.49 -4.81
N LYS A 143 9.25 4.74 -4.50
CA LYS A 143 9.80 5.50 -3.37
C LYS A 143 9.60 4.77 -2.04
N TRP A 144 8.42 4.19 -1.83
CA TRP A 144 8.12 3.42 -0.63
C TRP A 144 8.91 2.11 -0.59
N ILE A 145 9.01 1.39 -1.70
CA ILE A 145 9.77 0.13 -1.80
C ILE A 145 11.26 0.34 -1.53
N ASP A 146 11.87 1.35 -2.16
CA ASP A 146 13.27 1.70 -1.93
C ASP A 146 13.51 2.04 -0.46
N SER A 147 12.54 2.73 0.15
CA SER A 147 12.58 3.08 1.56
C SER A 147 12.46 1.89 2.49
N ALA A 148 11.58 0.94 2.17
CA ALA A 148 11.43 -0.30 2.91
C ALA A 148 12.69 -1.18 2.80
N THR A 149 13.29 -1.22 1.60
CA THR A 149 14.46 -2.04 1.27
C THR A 149 15.72 -1.54 1.98
N SER A 150 15.95 -0.23 1.98
CA SER A 150 17.10 0.39 2.66
C SER A 150 17.00 0.26 4.19
N LEU A 151 15.80 0.42 4.77
CA LEU A 151 15.60 0.16 6.21
C LEU A 151 15.93 -1.29 6.62
N GLY A 152 15.73 -2.25 5.70
CA GLY A 152 16.08 -3.65 5.93
C GLY A 152 17.58 -3.94 5.88
N LYS A 153 18.39 -3.06 5.28
CA LYS A 153 19.86 -3.18 5.22
C LYS A 153 20.55 -2.53 6.42
N ASP A 154 19.88 -1.60 7.09
CA ASP A 154 20.41 -0.84 8.23
C ASP A 154 20.24 -1.55 9.60
N ASN A 155 19.71 -2.78 9.63
CA ASN A 155 19.53 -3.59 10.85
C ASN A 155 20.46 -4.81 10.88
#